data_AF-A0A5C7SN40-F1
#
_entry.id   AF-A0A5C7SN40-F1
#
_cell.length_a   1.000
_cell.length_b   1.000
_cell.length_c   1.000
_cell.angle_alpha   90.00
_cell.angle_beta   90.00
_cell.angle_gamma   90.00
#
_symmetry.space_group_name_H-M   'P 1'
#
loop_
_entity.id
_entity.type
_entity.pdbx_description
1 polymer ?
#
loop_
_entity_poly.entity_id
_entity_poly.type
_entity_poly.pdbx_seq_one_letter_code
_entity_poly.pdbx_strand_id
1 'polypeptide(L)'
;MVNMAKPGAKPKPAHLRVVDGTHRPTRHGDEAATKDAVDKASAAFGKLVRPKGMKSHALNAWKKYIEPAAWLDASREPAAIAFCELWQEFVFAPTAFPAAKHGQLRAYMSELGLTDERNRVLDDSKRDKDEFFDD
;
A
#
# COMPACT_ATOMS: atom_id res chain seq x y z
N MET A 1 8.77 -56.49 -7.67
CA MET A 1 8.94 -55.03 -7.74
C MET A 1 7.63 -54.38 -7.31
N VAL A 2 7.57 -53.79 -6.12
CA VAL A 2 6.34 -53.13 -5.62
C VAL A 2 6.40 -51.65 -6.02
N ASN A 3 5.46 -51.22 -6.86
CA ASN A 3 5.36 -49.84 -7.33
C ASN A 3 4.67 -49.00 -6.24
N MET A 4 5.44 -48.35 -5.37
CA MET A 4 4.90 -47.42 -4.38
C MET A 4 4.57 -46.07 -5.05
N ALA A 5 3.28 -45.74 -5.14
CA ALA A 5 2.83 -44.41 -5.53
C ALA A 5 3.30 -43.36 -4.49
N LYS A 6 3.99 -42.31 -4.96
CA LYS A 6 4.39 -41.18 -4.12
C LYS A 6 3.14 -40.46 -3.59
N PRO A 7 2.95 -40.31 -2.27
CA PRO A 7 1.82 -39.54 -1.76
C PRO A 7 1.93 -38.07 -2.17
N GLY A 8 0.82 -37.51 -2.69
CA GLY A 8 0.71 -36.10 -3.02
C GLY A 8 0.86 -35.19 -1.80
N ALA A 9 1.16 -33.91 -2.03
CA ALA A 9 1.37 -32.94 -0.96
C ALA A 9 0.18 -32.88 0.01
N LYS A 10 0.46 -32.88 1.32
CA LYS A 10 -0.59 -32.79 2.35
C LYS A 10 -1.38 -31.48 2.19
N PRO A 11 -2.73 -31.52 2.31
CA PRO A 11 -3.54 -30.32 2.26
C PRO A 11 -3.17 -29.36 3.40
N LYS A 12 -3.14 -28.05 3.11
CA LYS A 12 -2.82 -27.01 4.09
C LYS A 12 -3.83 -27.03 5.26
N PRO A 13 -3.42 -26.69 6.50
CA PRO A 13 -4.29 -26.73 7.68
C PRO A 13 -5.55 -25.88 7.50
N ALA A 14 -6.69 -26.35 8.03
CA ALA A 14 -8.00 -25.75 7.82
C ALA A 14 -8.11 -24.26 8.21
N HIS A 15 -7.24 -23.76 9.09
CA HIS A 15 -7.19 -22.37 9.57
C HIS A 15 -6.33 -21.44 8.69
N LEU A 16 -5.62 -21.97 7.68
CA LEU A 16 -4.80 -21.22 6.72
C LEU A 16 -5.41 -21.21 5.31
N ARG A 17 -6.73 -21.31 5.21
CA ARG A 17 -7.41 -20.99 3.96
C ARG A 17 -7.48 -19.47 3.85
N VAL A 18 -6.49 -18.86 3.21
CA VAL A 18 -6.76 -17.65 2.44
C VAL A 18 -7.90 -18.05 1.51
N VAL A 19 -9.08 -17.48 1.73
CA VAL A 19 -10.20 -17.65 0.81
C VAL A 19 -9.81 -16.84 -0.43
N ASP A 20 -9.04 -17.47 -1.31
CA ASP A 20 -9.05 -17.06 -2.71
C ASP A 20 -10.51 -17.16 -3.13
N GLY A 21 -11.09 -16.01 -3.47
CA GLY A 21 -12.44 -15.95 -3.99
C GLY A 21 -12.54 -16.96 -5.12
N THR A 22 -13.26 -18.06 -4.90
CA THR A 22 -13.28 -19.15 -5.86
C THR A 22 -14.13 -18.67 -7.03
N HIS A 23 -13.49 -18.30 -8.14
CA HIS A 23 -14.20 -17.86 -9.34
C HIS A 23 -15.12 -18.99 -9.80
N ARG A 24 -16.43 -18.78 -9.67
CA ARG A 24 -17.45 -19.70 -10.17
C ARG A 24 -17.96 -19.19 -11.52
N PRO A 25 -17.61 -19.82 -12.64
CA PRO A 25 -17.96 -19.32 -13.97
C PRO A 25 -19.48 -19.23 -14.22
N THR A 26 -20.29 -20.03 -13.51
CA THR A 26 -21.75 -19.99 -13.59
C THR A 26 -22.40 -18.81 -12.85
N ARG A 27 -21.68 -18.15 -11.93
CA ARG A 27 -22.16 -16.97 -11.17
C ARG A 27 -21.44 -15.68 -11.54
N HIS A 28 -20.17 -15.77 -11.91
CA HIS A 28 -19.29 -14.62 -12.13
C HIS A 28 -18.94 -14.38 -13.60
N GLY A 29 -19.47 -15.22 -14.51
CA GLY A 29 -19.19 -15.11 -15.94
C GLY A 29 -17.84 -15.69 -16.33
N ASP A 30 -17.41 -15.42 -17.55
CA ASP A 30 -16.13 -15.89 -18.06
C ASP A 30 -14.96 -15.36 -17.22
N GLU A 31 -14.03 -16.25 -16.87
CA GLU A 31 -12.89 -15.98 -16.03
C GLU A 31 -11.92 -15.00 -16.71
N ALA A 32 -11.72 -15.16 -18.02
CA ALA A 32 -10.88 -14.26 -18.80
C ALA A 32 -11.46 -12.84 -18.82
N ALA A 33 -12.77 -12.70 -19.09
CA ALA A 33 -13.44 -11.41 -19.07
C ALA A 33 -13.39 -10.72 -17.69
N THR A 34 -13.47 -11.49 -16.60
CA THR A 34 -13.40 -10.95 -15.23
C THR A 34 -11.99 -10.49 -14.87
N LYS A 35 -10.96 -11.28 -15.23
CA LYS A 35 -9.56 -10.88 -15.05
C LYS A 35 -9.23 -9.63 -15.87
N ASP A 36 -9.65 -9.60 -17.13
CA ASP A 36 -9.51 -8.42 -17.99
C ASP A 36 -10.18 -7.18 -17.40
N ALA A 37 -11.37 -7.33 -16.80
CA ALA A 37 -12.09 -6.22 -16.19
C ALA A 37 -11.39 -5.70 -14.92
N VAL A 38 -10.81 -6.60 -14.12
CA VAL A 38 -10.01 -6.24 -12.94
C VAL A 38 -8.73 -5.54 -13.37
N ASP A 39 -8.01 -6.08 -14.33
CA ASP A 39 -6.77 -5.49 -14.86
C ASP A 39 -7.05 -4.12 -15.50
N LYS A 40 -8.16 -3.98 -16.23
CA LYS A 40 -8.62 -2.69 -16.77
C LYS A 40 -9.03 -1.72 -15.68
N ALA A 41 -9.70 -2.16 -14.62
CA ALA A 41 -10.08 -1.29 -13.50
C ALA A 41 -8.85 -0.79 -12.74
N SER A 42 -7.85 -1.64 -12.51
CA SER A 42 -6.56 -1.25 -11.94
C SER A 42 -5.79 -0.30 -12.87
N ALA A 43 -5.87 -0.49 -14.19
CA ALA A 43 -5.26 0.40 -15.17
C ALA A 43 -6.01 1.73 -15.37
N ALA A 44 -7.31 1.79 -15.09
CA ALA A 44 -8.18 2.93 -15.42
C ALA A 44 -7.84 4.21 -14.66
N PHE A 45 -7.45 4.09 -13.38
CA PHE A 45 -7.07 5.26 -12.58
C PHE A 45 -5.65 5.74 -12.90
N GLY A 46 -4.77 4.84 -13.35
CA GLY A 46 -3.38 5.18 -13.68
C GLY A 46 -2.53 5.49 -12.44
N LYS A 47 -1.28 5.89 -12.69
CA LYS A 47 -0.31 6.16 -11.63
C LYS A 47 -0.64 7.45 -10.90
N LEU A 48 -0.48 7.44 -9.59
CA LEU A 48 -0.55 8.63 -8.76
C LEU A 48 0.53 9.65 -9.15
N VAL A 49 0.13 10.87 -9.53
CA VAL A 49 1.04 11.95 -9.95
C VAL A 49 1.12 13.02 -8.87
N ARG A 50 2.33 13.50 -8.59
CA ARG A 50 2.54 14.60 -7.66
C ARG A 50 1.99 15.92 -8.21
N PRO A 51 1.21 16.68 -7.42
CA PRO A 51 0.81 18.04 -7.81
C PRO A 51 2.02 18.97 -8.03
N LYS A 52 2.03 19.71 -9.15
CA LYS A 52 3.14 20.60 -9.51
C LYS A 52 3.39 21.73 -8.51
N GLY A 53 2.36 22.15 -7.77
CA GLY A 53 2.43 23.25 -6.80
C GLY A 53 2.84 22.86 -5.39
N MET A 54 3.02 21.57 -5.10
CA MET A 54 3.33 21.08 -3.75
C MET A 54 4.76 21.45 -3.33
N LYS A 55 4.92 22.01 -2.12
CA LYS A 55 6.18 22.55 -1.60
C LYS A 55 6.40 22.16 -0.14
N SER A 56 7.57 22.51 0.40
CA SER A 56 7.88 22.44 1.84
C SER A 56 7.64 21.06 2.47
N HIS A 57 7.14 21.01 3.70
CA HIS A 57 6.88 19.78 4.44
C HIS A 57 5.84 18.87 3.77
N ALA A 58 4.89 19.41 3.01
CA ALA A 58 3.96 18.59 2.23
C ALA A 58 4.71 17.80 1.14
N LEU A 59 5.66 18.45 0.44
CA LEU A 59 6.51 17.77 -0.54
C LEU A 59 7.38 16.67 0.09
N ASN A 60 7.90 16.93 1.29
CA ASN A 60 8.70 15.93 2.01
C ASN A 60 7.84 14.74 2.44
N ALA A 61 6.60 14.98 2.87
CA ALA A 61 5.65 13.92 3.19
C ALA A 61 5.32 13.08 1.94
N TRP A 62 5.09 13.73 0.80
CA TRP A 62 4.84 13.05 -0.46
C TRP A 62 5.99 12.11 -0.84
N LYS A 63 7.22 12.63 -0.85
CA LYS A 63 8.43 11.83 -1.17
C LYS A 63 8.65 10.68 -0.20
N LYS A 64 8.33 10.88 1.08
CA LYS A 64 8.57 9.90 2.14
C LYS A 64 7.53 8.79 2.17
N TYR A 65 6.26 9.13 1.94
CA TYR A 65 5.15 8.20 2.20
C TYR A 65 4.39 7.81 0.93
N ILE A 66 4.20 8.73 -0.01
CA ILE A 66 3.32 8.53 -1.18
C ILE A 66 4.10 8.01 -2.38
N GLU A 67 5.26 8.59 -2.67
CA GLU A 67 6.12 8.19 -3.78
C GLU A 67 6.62 6.72 -3.72
N PRO A 68 7.03 6.16 -2.57
CA PRO A 68 7.41 4.75 -2.48
C PRO A 68 6.19 3.81 -2.43
N ALA A 69 4.98 4.33 -2.29
CA ALA A 69 3.77 3.53 -2.13
C ALA A 69 3.25 3.02 -3.48
N ALA A 70 3.89 1.99 -4.03
CA ALA A 70 3.57 1.41 -5.33
C ALA A 70 2.15 0.82 -5.44
N TRP A 71 1.48 0.58 -4.32
CA TRP A 71 0.09 0.12 -4.25
C TRP A 71 -0.95 1.23 -4.42
N LEU A 72 -0.54 2.50 -4.44
CA LEU A 72 -1.44 3.63 -4.62
C LEU A 72 -1.60 3.98 -6.10
N ASP A 73 -2.84 4.15 -6.52
CA ASP A 73 -3.24 4.66 -7.84
C ASP A 73 -3.83 6.07 -7.74
N ALA A 74 -4.20 6.67 -8.89
CA ALA A 74 -4.75 8.02 -8.91
C ALA A 74 -6.14 8.15 -8.23
N SER A 75 -6.87 7.05 -7.96
CA SER A 75 -8.13 7.14 -7.19
C SER A 75 -7.90 7.64 -5.77
N ARG A 76 -6.69 7.43 -5.24
CA ARG A 76 -6.26 7.86 -3.91
C ARG A 76 -5.60 9.23 -3.91
N GLU A 77 -5.54 9.92 -5.05
CA GLU A 77 -4.90 11.24 -5.17
C GLU A 77 -5.45 12.28 -4.18
N PRO A 78 -6.77 12.45 -4.01
CA PRO A 78 -7.29 13.44 -3.07
C PRO A 78 -6.89 13.15 -1.62
N ALA A 79 -6.91 11.87 -1.23
CA ALA A 79 -6.51 11.45 0.11
C ALA A 79 -5.00 11.63 0.34
N ALA A 80 -4.17 11.33 -0.67
CA ALA A 80 -2.72 11.54 -0.62
C ALA A 80 -2.36 13.02 -0.48
N ILE A 81 -3.04 13.91 -1.21
CA ILE A 81 -2.85 15.37 -1.10
C ILE A 81 -3.27 15.86 0.28
N ALA A 82 -4.48 15.48 0.75
CA ALA A 82 -4.99 15.88 2.06
C ALA A 82 -4.07 15.42 3.20
N PHE A 83 -3.53 14.20 3.11
CA PHE A 83 -2.53 13.71 4.04
C PHE A 83 -1.28 14.60 4.06
N CYS A 84 -0.73 14.97 2.90
CA CYS A 84 0.48 15.78 2.82
C CYS A 84 0.28 17.19 3.39
N GLU A 85 -0.86 17.81 3.14
CA GLU A 85 -1.21 19.13 3.71
C GLU A 85 -1.40 19.05 5.23
N LEU A 86 -2.12 18.05 5.73
CA LEU A 86 -2.28 17.82 7.17
C LEU A 86 -0.95 17.52 7.86
N TRP A 87 -0.07 16.75 7.20
CA TRP A 87 1.27 16.48 7.70
C TRP A 87 2.10 17.76 7.80
N GLN A 88 2.02 18.65 6.80
CA GLN A 88 2.68 19.95 6.86
C GLN A 88 2.20 20.79 8.04
N GLU A 89 0.88 20.87 8.26
CA GLU A 89 0.33 21.61 9.40
C GLU A 89 0.81 21.02 10.74
N PHE A 90 0.80 19.69 10.85
CA PHE A 90 1.26 19.00 12.05
C PHE A 90 2.74 19.28 12.34
N VAL A 91 3.61 19.21 11.32
CA VAL A 91 5.04 19.49 11.47
C VAL A 91 5.30 20.96 11.78
N PHE A 92 4.51 21.87 11.21
CA PHE A 92 4.66 23.30 11.44
C PHE A 92 4.37 23.71 12.90
N ALA A 93 3.30 23.17 13.50
CA ALA A 93 2.93 23.51 14.87
C ALA A 93 2.33 22.31 15.64
N PRO A 94 3.14 21.33 16.07
CA PRO A 94 2.65 20.10 16.69
C PRO A 94 1.87 20.34 17.99
N THR A 95 2.29 21.31 18.78
CA THR A 95 1.69 21.63 20.09
C THR A 95 0.33 22.33 19.96
N ALA A 96 0.07 23.00 18.84
CA ALA A 96 -1.18 23.69 18.56
C ALA A 96 -2.09 22.86 17.62
N PHE A 97 -1.68 21.65 17.25
CA PHE A 97 -2.43 20.84 16.31
C PHE A 97 -3.70 20.26 16.98
N PRO A 98 -4.91 20.58 16.47
CA PRO A 98 -6.15 20.16 17.12
C PRO A 98 -6.31 18.64 17.16
N ALA A 99 -6.87 18.11 18.25
CA ALA A 99 -7.14 16.67 18.41
C ALA A 99 -8.00 16.08 17.28
N ALA A 100 -8.95 16.84 16.74
CA ALA A 100 -9.75 16.42 15.59
C ALA A 100 -8.88 16.19 14.33
N LYS A 101 -7.91 17.08 14.07
CA LYS A 101 -6.98 16.93 12.94
C LYS A 101 -5.99 15.78 13.15
N HIS A 102 -5.61 15.48 14.39
CA HIS A 102 -4.87 14.24 14.71
C HIS A 102 -5.67 12.98 14.35
N GLY A 103 -6.98 13.00 14.58
CA GLY A 103 -7.88 11.91 14.15
C GLY A 103 -7.90 11.77 12.63
N GLN A 104 -8.07 12.88 11.91
CA GLN A 104 -8.07 12.91 10.44
C GLN A 104 -6.74 12.44 9.85
N LEU A 105 -5.60 12.90 10.39
CA LEU A 105 -4.28 12.48 9.93
C LEU A 105 -4.10 10.96 10.05
N ARG A 106 -4.46 10.39 11.20
CA ARG A 106 -4.40 8.93 11.41
C ARG A 106 -5.36 8.17 10.49
N ALA A 107 -6.55 8.71 10.25
CA ALA A 107 -7.52 8.12 9.33
C ALA A 107 -6.96 8.05 7.91
N TYR A 108 -6.38 9.14 7.38
CA TYR A 108 -5.75 9.13 6.07
C TYR A 108 -4.54 8.18 6.00
N MET A 109 -3.72 8.12 7.06
CA MET A 109 -2.62 7.17 7.10
C MET A 109 -3.11 5.70 7.04
N SER A 110 -4.21 5.39 7.71
CA SER A 110 -4.84 4.07 7.67
C SER A 110 -5.49 3.79 6.32
N GLU A 111 -6.20 4.77 5.74
CA GLU A 111 -6.89 4.64 4.45
C GLU A 111 -5.90 4.39 3.30
N LEU A 112 -4.76 5.08 3.33
CA LEU A 112 -3.70 4.94 2.34
C LEU A 112 -2.79 3.72 2.62
N GLY A 113 -3.02 2.98 3.72
CA GLY A 113 -2.21 1.82 4.10
C GLY A 113 -0.77 2.18 4.49
N LEU A 114 -0.50 3.42 4.89
CA LEU A 114 0.84 3.93 5.23
C LEU A 114 1.36 3.47 6.60
N THR A 115 0.47 2.90 7.41
CA THR A 115 0.75 2.32 8.72
C THR A 115 1.06 0.82 8.66
N ASP A 116 0.87 0.16 7.52
CA ASP A 116 1.16 -1.27 7.37
C ASP A 116 2.67 -1.47 7.12
N GLU A 117 3.33 -2.15 8.05
CA GLU A 117 4.76 -2.46 7.98
C GLU A 117 5.11 -3.34 6.77
N ARG A 118 4.17 -4.16 6.29
CA ARG A 118 4.37 -5.04 5.12
C ARG A 118 4.46 -4.25 3.83
N ASN A 119 3.81 -3.09 3.78
CA ASN A 119 3.85 -2.20 2.63
C ASN A 119 5.09 -1.29 2.66
N ARG A 120 5.79 -1.21 3.80
CA ARG A 120 6.98 -0.39 4.01
C ARG A 120 8.30 -1.10 3.69
N VAL A 121 8.29 -2.17 2.89
CA VAL A 121 9.55 -2.80 2.42
C VAL A 121 10.31 -1.79 1.55
N LEU A 122 11.06 -0.94 2.24
CA LEU A 122 12.12 -0.13 1.69
C LEU A 122 13.16 -1.12 1.18
N ASP A 123 13.60 -0.91 -0.04
CA ASP A 123 14.76 -1.58 -0.60
C ASP A 123 15.92 -1.43 0.40
N ASP A 124 16.23 -2.50 1.13
CA ASP A 124 17.25 -2.55 2.18
C ASP A 124 18.66 -2.25 1.62
N SER A 125 18.80 -2.13 0.30
CA SER A 125 20.03 -1.71 -0.38
C SER A 125 20.39 -0.23 -0.18
N LYS A 126 19.51 0.58 0.42
CA LYS A 126 19.77 1.99 0.79
C LYS A 126 19.82 2.24 2.31
N ARG A 127 20.24 1.26 3.11
CA ARG A 127 20.69 1.57 4.47
C ARG A 127 21.99 2.36 4.35
N ASP A 128 21.93 3.64 4.69
CA ASP A 128 23.13 4.45 4.90
C ASP A 128 24.06 3.67 5.85
N LYS A 129 25.34 3.55 5.46
CA LYS A 129 26.35 2.88 6.29
C LYS A 129 26.37 3.56 7.65
N ASP A 130 26.15 2.78 8.72
CA ASP A 130 26.25 3.25 10.10
C ASP A 130 27.67 3.79 10.34
N GLU A 131 27.80 5.09 10.62
CA GLU A 131 29.05 5.75 11.01
C GLU A 131 29.62 5.24 12.36
N PHE A 132 28.92 4.29 13.01
CA PHE A 132 29.22 3.81 14.35
C PHE A 132 30.04 2.51 14.40
N PHE A 133 30.28 1.85 13.26
CA PHE A 133 30.97 0.56 13.19
C PHE A 133 32.24 0.56 12.32
N ASP A 134 32.85 1.73 12.09
CA ASP A 134 34.16 1.88 11.43
C ASP A 134 35.26 2.18 12.48
N ASP A 135 35.54 1.22 13.37
CA ASP A 135 36.82 1.13 14.12
C ASP A 135 37.39 -0.29 14.00
#